data_AF-A0A920PLH4-F1
#
_entry.id   AF-A0A920PLH4-F1
#
_cell.length_a   1.000
_cell.length_b   1.000
_cell.length_c   1.000
_cell.angle_alpha   90.00
_cell.angle_beta   90.00
_cell.angle_gamma   90.00
#
_symmetry.space_group_name_H-M   'P 1'
#
loop_
_entity.id
_entity.type
_entity.pdbx_description
1 polymer ?
#
loop_
_entity_poly.entity_id
_entity_poly.type
_entity_poly.pdbx_seq_one_letter_code
_entity_poly.pdbx_strand_id
1 'polypeptide(L)' 'MLKQISISTEVDIALSDGYPVVALESTLITHGLPNPENYQCAISAQDKIRAKGAVPATIAVLAVKFKVGLIRRRLIS' A
#
# COMPACT_ATOMS: atom_id res chain seq x y z
N MET A 1 2.70 16.81 16.09
CA MET A 1 3.24 17.06 14.74
C MET A 1 3.20 15.75 13.93
N LEU A 2 2.05 15.38 13.36
CA LEU A 2 1.86 14.28 12.37
C LEU A 2 0.62 14.55 11.48
N LYS A 3 0.27 15.82 11.22
CA LYS A 3 -0.98 16.19 10.50
C LYS A 3 -1.02 15.79 9.01
N GLN A 4 0.02 15.14 8.49
CA GLN A 4 0.17 14.86 7.05
C GLN A 4 0.17 13.36 6.68
N ILE A 5 0.17 12.45 7.65
CA ILE A 5 0.13 10.99 7.39
C ILE A 5 -1.28 10.47 7.69
N SER A 6 -1.88 9.76 6.75
CA SER A 6 -3.08 8.96 7.02
C SER A 6 -2.77 7.48 6.83
N ILE A 7 -3.01 6.72 7.89
CA ILE A 7 -2.87 5.27 7.91
C ILE A 7 -4.26 4.67 7.66
N SER A 8 -4.34 3.64 6.84
CA SER A 8 -5.58 2.88 6.64
C SER A 8 -5.95 2.12 7.91
N THR A 9 -7.24 1.96 8.17
CA THR A 9 -7.75 1.22 9.33
C THR A 9 -7.15 -0.19 9.43
N GLU A 10 -6.98 -0.88 8.29
CA GLU A 10 -6.40 -2.22 8.27
C GLU A 10 -4.95 -2.25 8.77
N VAL A 11 -4.13 -1.30 8.32
CA VAL A 11 -2.73 -1.20 8.76
C VAL A 11 -2.65 -0.76 10.22
N ASP A 12 -3.50 0.16 10.65
CA ASP A 12 -3.54 0.67 12.03
C ASP A 12 -3.88 -0.44 13.04
N ILE A 13 -4.87 -1.27 12.71
CA ILE A 13 -5.25 -2.45 13.50
C ILE A 13 -4.11 -3.48 13.51
N ALA A 14 -3.54 -3.79 12.34
CA ALA A 14 -2.45 -4.76 12.25
C ALA A 14 -1.25 -4.36 13.10
N LEU A 15 -0.86 -3.08 13.10
CA LEU A 15 0.21 -2.56 13.94
C LEU A 15 -0.15 -2.62 15.43
N SER A 16 -1.39 -2.26 15.79
CA SER A 16 -1.85 -2.27 17.19
C SER A 16 -1.90 -3.67 17.78
N ASP A 17 -2.28 -4.66 16.98
CA ASP A 17 -2.42 -6.06 17.39
C ASP A 17 -1.11 -6.86 17.22
N GLY A 18 -0.02 -6.22 16.75
CA GLY A 18 1.27 -6.89 16.54
C GLY A 18 1.32 -7.85 15.35
N TYR A 19 0.39 -7.73 14.40
CA TYR A 19 0.43 -8.48 13.15
C TYR A 19 1.53 -7.95 12.22
N PRO A 20 2.16 -8.83 11.42
CA PRO A 20 3.20 -8.42 10.48
C PRO A 20 2.63 -7.52 9.39
N VAL A 21 3.27 -6.36 9.18
CA VAL A 21 2.95 -5.41 8.11
C VAL A 21 4.12 -5.31 7.15
N VAL A 22 3.84 -5.39 5.84
CA VAL A 22 4.85 -5.28 4.78
C VAL A 22 4.61 -4.00 3.99
N ALA A 23 5.56 -3.06 4.06
CA ALA A 23 5.51 -1.85 3.27
C ALA A 23 5.77 -2.13 1.78
N LEU A 24 5.02 -1.48 0.89
CA LEU A 24 5.21 -1.52 -0.55
C LEU A 24 5.42 -0.10 -1.09
N GLU A 25 6.41 0.07 -1.97
CA GLU A 25 6.70 1.35 -2.61
C GLU A 25 5.72 1.65 -3.76
N SER A 26 5.26 2.91 -3.88
CA SER A 26 4.44 3.36 -5.02
C SER A 26 5.21 3.51 -6.33
N THR A 27 6.51 3.85 -6.30
CA THR A 27 7.31 4.16 -7.49
C THR A 27 7.48 2.96 -8.42
N LEU A 28 7.65 1.76 -7.85
CA LEU A 28 7.71 0.50 -8.60
C LEU A 28 6.41 0.25 -9.38
N ILE A 29 5.28 0.78 -8.88
CA ILE A 29 3.94 0.62 -9.44
C ILE A 29 3.65 1.70 -10.49
N THR A 30 4.30 2.86 -10.47
CA THR A 30 3.97 3.98 -11.38
C THR A 30 4.94 4.16 -12.54
N HIS A 31 6.24 3.91 -12.34
CA HIS A 31 7.27 4.17 -13.35
C HIS A 31 8.07 2.93 -13.79
N GLY A 32 7.92 1.79 -13.10
CA GLY A 32 8.66 0.56 -13.42
C GLY A 32 8.04 -0.31 -14.52
N LEU A 33 6.72 -0.22 -14.72
CA LEU A 33 5.97 -1.01 -15.70
C LEU A 33 4.93 -0.14 -16.39
N PRO A 34 4.58 -0.41 -17.66
CA PRO A 34 3.47 0.25 -18.33
C PRO A 34 2.12 -0.18 -17.73
N ASN A 35 1.10 0.67 -17.85
CA ASN A 35 -0.28 0.28 -17.58
C ASN A 35 -0.76 -0.71 -18.66
N PRO A 36 -1.39 -1.86 -18.32
CA PRO A 36 -1.93 -2.28 -17.02
C PRO A 36 -1.04 -3.21 -16.18
N GLU A 37 0.14 -3.59 -16.66
CA GLU A 37 1.05 -4.51 -15.97
C GLU A 37 1.44 -3.99 -14.59
N ASN A 38 1.58 -2.67 -14.48
CA ASN A 38 1.92 -1.99 -13.25
C ASN A 38 0.87 -2.19 -12.13
N TYR A 39 -0.41 -2.11 -12.49
CA TYR A 39 -1.55 -2.39 -11.63
C TYR A 39 -1.60 -3.87 -11.24
N GLN A 40 -1.45 -4.76 -12.22
CA GLN A 40 -1.45 -6.20 -11.97
C GLN A 40 -0.33 -6.63 -11.03
N CYS A 41 0.87 -6.07 -11.22
CA CYS A 41 2.02 -6.29 -10.35
C CYS A 41 1.72 -5.83 -8.91
N ALA A 42 1.16 -4.63 -8.74
CA ALA A 42 0.78 -4.10 -7.44
C ALA A 42 -0.23 -5.00 -6.71
N ILE A 43 -1.27 -5.44 -7.43
CA ILE A 43 -2.28 -6.36 -6.87
C ILE A 43 -1.66 -7.71 -6.53
N SER A 44 -0.86 -8.30 -7.42
CA SER A 44 -0.19 -9.57 -7.19
C SER A 44 0.73 -9.53 -5.96
N ALA A 45 1.47 -8.43 -5.77
CA ALA A 45 2.31 -8.25 -4.60
C ALA A 45 1.50 -8.19 -3.31
N GLN A 46 0.41 -7.41 -3.29
CA GLN A 46 -0.48 -7.34 -2.13
C GLN A 46 -1.10 -8.70 -1.80
N ASP A 47 -1.56 -9.44 -2.81
CA ASP A 47 -2.19 -10.74 -2.62
C ASP A 47 -1.20 -11.79 -2.09
N LYS A 48 0.04 -11.78 -2.57
CA LYS A 48 1.11 -12.65 -2.05
C LYS A 48 1.46 -12.35 -0.59
N ILE A 49 1.43 -11.08 -0.18
CA ILE A 49 1.67 -10.69 1.21
C ILE A 49 0.54 -11.21 2.11
N ARG A 50 -0.72 -11.04 1.68
CA ARG A 50 -1.90 -11.54 2.40
C ARG A 50 -1.89 -13.06 2.53
N ALA A 51 -1.53 -13.77 1.46
CA ALA A 51 -1.41 -15.23 1.46
C ALA A 51 -0.36 -15.75 2.46
N LYS A 52 0.62 -14.91 2.83
CA LYS A 52 1.63 -15.21 3.86
C LYS A 52 1.23 -14.76 5.26
N GLY A 53 -0.01 -14.32 5.47
CA GLY A 53 -0.53 -13.89 6.77
C GLY A 53 -0.07 -12.49 7.21
N ALA A 54 0.41 -11.67 6.28
CA ALA A 54 0.82 -10.29 6.57
C ALA A 54 -0.11 -9.27 5.90
N VAL A 55 -0.10 -8.04 6.43
CA VAL A 55 -0.90 -6.93 5.91
C VAL A 55 -0.04 -6.07 4.98
N PRO A 56 -0.42 -5.92 3.69
CA PRO A 56 0.31 -5.04 2.78
C PRO A 56 -0.01 -3.58 3.05
N ALA A 57 1.03 -2.75 3.10
CA ALA A 57 0.92 -1.30 3.27
C ALA A 57 1.59 -0.58 2.10
N THR A 58 0.87 -0.43 0.97
CA THR A 58 1.36 0.45 -0.12
C THR A 58 1.36 1.89 0.35
N ILE A 59 2.52 2.54 0.23
CA ILE A 59 2.76 3.92 0.66
C ILE A 59 2.84 4.82 -0.57
N ALA A 60 2.10 5.92 -0.57
CA ALA A 60 2.15 6.93 -1.62
C ALA A 60 1.91 8.34 -1.08
N VAL A 61 2.29 9.34 -1.87
CA VAL A 61 1.90 10.74 -1.65
C VAL A 61 0.74 11.05 -2.58
N LEU A 62 -0.45 11.29 -2.02
CA LEU A 62 -1.64 11.67 -2.77
C LEU A 62 -2.13 13.04 -2.32
N ALA A 63 -2.22 13.99 -3.24
CA ALA A 63 -2.67 15.37 -2.98
C ALA A 63 -1.98 15.98 -1.74
N VAL A 64 -0.64 15.91 -1.70
CA VAL A 64 0.20 16.46 -0.62
C VAL A 64 0.01 15.78 0.75
N LYS A 65 -0.63 14.59 0.79
CA LYS A 65 -0.78 13.78 2.01
C LYS A 65 -0.09 12.43 1.84
N PHE A 66 0.66 12.01 2.85
CA PHE A 66 1.23 10.68 2.93
C PHE A 66 0.11 9.68 3.27
N LYS A 67 0.02 8.60 2.51
CA LYS A 67 -0.96 7.54 2.69
C LYS A 67 -0.24 6.23 2.92
N VAL A 68 -0.64 5.50 3.95
CA VAL A 68 -0.12 4.17 4.29
C VAL A 68 -1.26 3.17 4.24
N GLY A 69 -1.19 2.21 3.31
CA GLY A 69 -2.26 1.23 3.08
C GLY A 69 -3.26 1.73 2.03
N LEU A 70 -2.85 1.73 0.77
CA LEU A 70 -3.77 2.03 -0.33
C LEU A 70 -4.66 0.82 -0.67
N ILE A 71 -5.96 1.07 -0.75
CA ILE A 71 -6.91 0.10 -1.31
C ILE A 71 -6.67 -0.09 -2.81
N ARG A 72 -7.03 -1.27 -3.33
CA ARG A 72 -6.86 -1.67 -4.75
C ARG A 72 -7.30 -0.58 -5.74
N ARG A 73 -8.40 0.13 -5.47
CA ARG A 73 -8.94 1.18 -6.35
C ARG A 73 -8.02 2.41 -6.50
N ARG A 74 -7.07 2.63 -5.59
CA ARG A 74 -6.19 3.81 -5.55
C ARG A 74 -4.75 3.54 -6.04
N LEU A 75 -4.48 2.37 -6.60
CA LEU A 75 -3.15 2.00 -7.12
C LEU A 75 -2.85 2.57 -8.51
N ILE A 76 -3.87 3.10 -9.19
CA ILE A 76 -3.81 3.72 -10.52
C ILE A 76 -4.64 4.99 -10.44
N SER A 77 -3.99 6.11 -10.16
CA SER A 77 -4.53 7.47 -10.24
C SER A 77 -3.44 8.37 -10.78
#